data_AF-A0A3B8ZIM7-F1
#
_entry.id   AF-A0A3B8ZIM7-F1
#
_cell.length_a   1.000
_cell.length_b   1.000
_cell.length_c   1.000
_cell.angle_alpha   90.00
_cell.angle_beta   90.00
_cell.angle_gamma   90.00
#
_symmetry.space_group_name_H-M   'P 1'
#
loop_
_entity.id
_entity.type
_entity.pdbx_description
1 polymer ?
#
loop_
_entity_poly.entity_id
_entity_poly.type
_entity_poly.pdbx_seq_one_letter_code
_entity_poly.pdbx_strand_id
1 'polypeptide(L)' 'MRLGIRPVIDFVFKKIFGSPENSAALIGLLNAILNLTKPIVAVEILNPFSYQEFAEAKQIVLDVRCRDSDGRL' A
#
# COMPACT_ATOMS: atom_id res chain seq x y z
N MET A 1 12.27 -15.71 -15.71
CA MET A 1 11.80 -16.53 -14.56
C MET A 1 10.71 -15.74 -13.85
N ARG A 2 9.48 -16.27 -13.73
CA ARG A 2 8.45 -15.64 -12.88
C ARG A 2 8.70 -16.11 -11.45
N LEU A 3 8.88 -15.21 -10.50
CA LEU A 3 9.20 -15.52 -9.10
C LEU A 3 8.07 -16.28 -8.36
N GLY A 4 6.95 -16.61 -9.02
CA GLY A 4 5.79 -17.26 -8.39
C GLY A 4 5.01 -16.37 -7.42
N ILE A 5 5.46 -15.14 -7.18
CA ILE A 5 4.81 -14.15 -6.31
C ILE A 5 3.53 -13.67 -6.99
N ARG A 6 2.38 -13.92 -6.37
CA ARG A 6 1.06 -13.49 -6.84
C ARG A 6 0.52 -12.38 -5.94
N PRO A 7 0.41 -11.13 -6.42
CA PRO A 7 -0.10 -10.00 -5.63
C PRO A 7 -1.56 -10.15 -5.20
N VAL A 8 -2.31 -11.05 -5.85
CA VAL A 8 -3.70 -11.37 -5.49
C VAL A 8 -3.82 -12.24 -4.24
N ILE A 9 -2.71 -12.70 -3.68
CA ILE A 9 -2.70 -13.37 -2.39
C ILE A 9 -2.59 -12.28 -1.32
N ASP A 10 -3.58 -12.23 -0.43
CA ASP A 10 -3.70 -11.32 0.71
C ASP A 10 -2.39 -10.99 1.44
N PHE A 11 -1.66 -12.03 1.86
CA PHE A 11 -0.38 -11.87 2.53
C PHE A 11 0.66 -11.14 1.67
N VAL A 12 0.74 -11.53 0.39
CA VAL A 12 1.66 -10.94 -0.57
C VAL A 12 1.28 -9.48 -0.84
N PHE A 13 -0.02 -9.20 -0.97
CA PHE A 13 -0.53 -7.84 -1.12
C PHE A 13 -0.09 -6.96 0.05
N LYS A 14 -0.32 -7.38 1.29
CA LYS A 14 0.12 -6.62 2.48
C LYS A 14 1.63 -6.45 2.54
N LYS A 15 2.41 -7.46 2.14
CA LYS A 15 3.87 -7.35 2.16
C LYS A 15 4.41 -6.37 1.11
N ILE A 16 3.77 -6.30 -0.06
CA ILE A 16 4.15 -5.37 -1.13
C ILE A 16 3.69 -3.95 -0.81
N PHE A 17 2.44 -3.77 -0.35
CA PHE A 17 1.81 -2.45 -0.25
C PHE A 17 1.66 -1.91 1.17
N GLY A 18 1.78 -2.74 2.20
CA GLY A 18 1.59 -2.36 3.62
C GLY A 18 2.88 -2.17 4.42
N SER A 19 4.04 -2.17 3.76
CA SER A 19 5.36 -1.99 4.39
C SER A 19 5.90 -0.60 4.06
N PRO A 20 6.33 0.22 5.05
CA PRO A 20 6.86 1.56 4.79
C PRO A 20 8.05 1.57 3.82
N GLU A 21 8.84 0.50 3.81
CA GLU A 21 10.01 0.32 2.94
C GLU A 21 9.62 0.19 1.46
N ASN A 22 8.38 -0.19 1.17
CA ASN A 22 7.84 -0.40 -0.18
C ASN A 22 6.82 0.67 -0.59
N SER A 23 6.83 1.84 0.05
CA SER A 23 5.86 2.93 -0.17
C SER A 23 5.76 3.39 -1.63
N ALA A 24 6.83 3.27 -2.44
CA ALA A 24 6.78 3.55 -3.87
C ALA A 24 5.79 2.66 -4.65
N ALA A 25 5.71 1.37 -4.29
CA ALA A 25 4.76 0.44 -4.91
C ALA A 25 3.31 0.81 -4.58
N LEU A 26 3.07 1.21 -3.32
CA LEU A 26 1.77 1.69 -2.87
C LEU A 26 1.36 2.97 -3.61
N ILE A 27 2.25 3.96 -3.74
CA ILE A 27 1.99 5.17 -4.51
C ILE A 27 1.60 4.85 -5.95
N GLY A 28 2.33 3.94 -6.61
CA GLY A 28 2.04 3.51 -7.97
C GLY A 28 0.64 2.87 -8.10
N LEU A 29 0.29 1.98 -7.17
CA LEU A 29 -1.04 1.37 -7.14
C LEU A 29 -2.14 2.40 -6.94
N LEU A 30 -2.02 3.29 -5.94
CA LEU A 30 -3.03 4.29 -5.62
C LEU A 30 -3.26 5.25 -6.79
N ASN A 31 -2.19 5.73 -7.42
CA ASN A 31 -2.29 6.59 -8.60
C ASN A 31 -2.94 5.89 -9.81
N ALA A 32 -2.79 4.56 -9.92
CA ALA A 32 -3.39 3.79 -11.01
C ALA A 32 -4.90 3.53 -10.81
N ILE A 33 -5.39 3.50 -9.57
CA ILE A 33 -6.79 3.09 -9.26
C ILE A 33 -7.69 4.24 -8.81
N LEU A 34 -7.14 5.33 -8.26
CA LEU A 34 -7.93 6.40 -7.65
C LEU A 34 -8.33 7.53 -8.60
N ASN A 35 -7.90 7.51 -9.87
CA ASN A 35 -8.22 8.53 -10.90
C ASN A 35 -8.10 9.98 -10.38
N LEU A 36 -6.99 10.28 -9.70
CA LEU A 36 -6.77 11.58 -9.06
C LEU A 36 -6.36 12.64 -10.09
N THR A 37 -6.87 13.86 -9.96
CA THR A 37 -6.45 15.02 -10.77
C THR A 37 -4.98 15.35 -10.58
N LYS A 38 -4.45 15.10 -9.38
CA LYS A 38 -3.06 15.33 -9.00
C LYS A 38 -2.49 14.02 -8.44
N PRO A 39 -1.29 13.61 -8.89
CA PRO A 39 -0.70 12.37 -8.42
C PRO A 39 -0.26 12.49 -6.96
N ILE A 40 -0.38 11.38 -6.23
CA ILE A 40 0.24 11.19 -4.93
C ILE A 40 1.75 11.11 -5.13
N VAL A 41 2.50 11.86 -4.33
CA VAL A 41 3.98 11.89 -4.35
C VAL A 41 4.62 11.39 -3.07
N ALA A 42 3.86 11.31 -1.98
CA ALA A 42 4.29 10.71 -0.73
C ALA A 42 3.13 10.00 -0.02
N VAL A 43 3.45 8.94 0.71
CA VAL A 43 2.48 8.21 1.53
C VAL A 43 3.11 7.83 2.87
N GLU A 44 2.33 7.99 3.93
CA GLU A 44 2.63 7.53 5.28
C GLU A 44 1.65 6.39 5.61
N ILE A 45 2.18 5.22 5.96
CA ILE A 45 1.37 4.07 6.38
C ILE A 45 1.15 4.17 7.88
N LEU A 46 -0.11 4.34 8.30
CA LEU A 46 -0.48 4.60 9.69
C LEU A 46 -0.61 3.32 10.51
N ASN A 47 -0.88 2.20 9.84
CA ASN A 47 -0.96 0.86 10.43
C ASN A 47 -0.04 -0.14 9.66
N PRO A 48 1.29 -0.04 9.82
CA PRO A 48 2.23 -0.91 9.11
C PRO A 48 1.93 -2.40 9.30
N PHE A 49 2.22 -3.19 8.27
CA PHE A 49 1.96 -4.63 8.29
C PHE A 49 2.64 -5.34 9.47
N SER A 50 1.82 -5.94 10.34
CA SER A 50 2.26 -6.87 11.39
C SER A 50 1.85 -8.31 11.04
N TYR A 51 2.81 -9.24 11.07
CA TYR A 51 2.55 -10.66 10.80
C TYR A 51 1.62 -11.29 11.84
N GLN A 52 1.81 -10.93 13.11
CA GLN A 52 1.02 -11.44 14.23
C GLN A 52 -0.44 -10.99 14.11
N GLU A 53 -0.67 -9.72 13.80
CA GLU A 53 -2.03 -9.20 13.58
C GLU A 53 -2.66 -9.78 12.32
N PHE A 54 -1.88 -10.01 11.25
CA PHE A 54 -2.39 -10.63 10.04
C PHE A 54 -2.93 -12.03 10.25
N ALA A 55 -2.26 -12.86 11.06
CA ALA A 55 -2.70 -14.22 11.34
C ALA A 55 -4.08 -14.29 12.00
N GLU A 56 -4.44 -13.26 12.77
CA GLU A 56 -5.72 -13.16 13.48
C GLU A 56 -6.75 -12.30 12.73
N ALA A 57 -6.33 -11.59 11.68
CA ALA A 57 -7.17 -10.65 10.96
C ALA A 57 -8.19 -11.35 10.04
N LYS A 58 -9.46 -10.99 10.21
CA LYS A 58 -10.55 -11.43 9.32
C LYS A 58 -10.66 -10.59 8.04
N GLN A 59 -10.03 -9.40 8.03
CA GLN A 59 -10.07 -8.45 6.93
C GLN A 59 -8.74 -7.69 6.80
N ILE A 60 -8.52 -7.12 5.62
CA ILE A 60 -7.34 -6.32 5.31
C ILE A 60 -7.78 -4.86 5.21
N VAL A 61 -7.32 -4.04 6.15
CA VAL A 61 -7.46 -2.58 6.11
C VAL A 61 -6.06 -1.99 6.16
N LEU A 62 -5.79 -1.02 5.28
CA LEU A 62 -4.54 -0.27 5.24
C LEU A 62 -4.88 1.21 5.30
N ASP A 63 -4.47 1.84 6.40
CA ASP A 63 -4.66 3.25 6.67
C ASP A 63 -3.45 4.02 6.17
N VAL A 64 -3.70 4.96 5.25
CA VAL A 64 -2.66 5.71 4.56
C VAL A 64 -2.97 7.20 4.60
N ARG A 65 -1.97 8.00 4.90
CA ARG A 65 -2.00 9.45 4.70
C ARG A 65 -1.17 9.79 3.47
N CYS A 66 -1.77 10.46 2.50
CA CYS A 66 -1.12 10.78 1.23
C CYS A 66 -0.74 12.25 1.17
N ARG A 67 0.21 12.61 0.32
CA ARG A 67 0.46 13.98 -0.10
C ARG A 67 0.50 14.05 -1.61
N ASP A 68 -0.22 15.00 -2.20
CA ASP A 68 -0.23 15.23 -3.64
C ASP A 68 0.95 16.09 -4.12
N SER A 69 1.08 16.24 -5.44
CA SER A 69 2.13 17.05 -6.07
C SER A 69 2.05 18.55 -5.76
N ASP A 70 0.89 19.05 -5.34
CA ASP A 70 0.67 20.45 -4.98
C ASP A 70 0.90 20.68 -3.46
N GLY A 71 1.26 19.62 -2.71
CA GLY A 71 1.55 19.66 -1.29
C GLY A 71 0.33 19.48 -0.38
N ARG A 72 -0.83 19.12 -0.93
CA ARG A 72 -2.04 18.87 -0.13
C ARG A 72 -1.95 17.50 0.53
N LEU A 73 -2.39 17.44 1.79
CA LEU A 73 -2.52 16.21 2.59
C LEU A 73 -3.94 15.66 2.50
#